data_AF-A0A2E2XFH0-F1
#
_entry.id   AF-A0A2E2XFH0-F1
#
_cell.length_a   1.000
_cell.length_b   1.000
_cell.length_c   1.000
_cell.angle_alpha   90.00
_cell.angle_beta   90.00
_cell.angle_gamma   90.00
#
_symmetry.space_group_name_H-M   'P 1'
#
loop_
_entity.id
_entity.type
_entity.pdbx_description
1 polymer ?
#
loop_
_entity_poly.entity_id
_entity_poly.type
_entity_poly.pdbx_seq_one_letter_code
_entity_poly.pdbx_strand_id
1 'polypeptide(L)'
;MAGTAAVFVFADQHANTPVERQGMMWDDAELHLSSIPERLNSKDAMATNLALEGLESYDPPSHGDLREVTSLKAQFVYVEPIKGWVEINT
;
A
#
# COMPACT_ATOMS: atom_id res chain seq x y z
N MET A 1 18.28 8.60 -5.23
CA MET A 1 17.40 7.80 -6.10
C MET A 1 16.03 7.92 -5.47
N ALA A 2 15.08 8.61 -6.12
CA ALA A 2 13.72 8.71 -5.60
C ALA A 2 13.11 7.30 -5.67
N GLY A 3 12.81 6.73 -4.51
CA GLY A 3 12.10 5.46 -4.42
C GLY A 3 10.68 5.70 -4.91
N THR A 4 10.21 4.83 -5.78
CA THR A 4 8.79 4.70 -6.03
C THR A 4 8.31 3.70 -4.99
N ALA A 5 7.42 4.11 -4.08
CA ALA A 5 6.93 3.21 -3.03
C ALA A 5 6.27 1.99 -3.70
N ALA A 6 6.54 0.79 -3.20
CA ALA A 6 5.88 -0.40 -3.71
C ALA A 6 4.41 -0.43 -3.23
N VAL A 7 3.49 -0.94 -4.06
CA VAL A 7 2.08 -1.14 -3.69
C VAL A 7 1.76 -2.63 -3.77
N PHE A 8 1.33 -3.19 -2.65
CA PHE A 8 0.97 -4.60 -2.49
C PHE A 8 -0.54 -4.74 -2.38
N VAL A 9 -1.11 -5.67 -3.14
CA VAL A 9 -2.55 -5.95 -3.21
C VAL A 9 -2.81 -7.43 -2.95
N PHE A 10 -4.01 -7.77 -2.48
CA PHE A 10 -4.42 -9.16 -2.34
C PHE A 10 -4.50 -9.84 -3.70
N ALA A 11 -3.79 -10.96 -3.86
CA ALA A 11 -3.79 -11.75 -5.08
C ALA A 11 -5.20 -12.22 -5.49
N ASP A 12 -6.04 -12.52 -4.50
CA ASP A 12 -7.35 -13.15 -4.73
C ASP A 12 -8.48 -12.14 -5.00
N GLN A 13 -8.27 -10.84 -4.76
CA GLN A 13 -9.35 -9.83 -4.84
C GLN A 13 -9.38 -9.04 -6.14
N HIS A 14 -8.22 -8.87 -6.79
CA HIS A 14 -8.10 -8.08 -8.01
C HIS A 14 -7.84 -8.97 -9.22
N ALA A 15 -8.69 -9.96 -9.48
CA ALA A 15 -8.47 -11.04 -10.45
C ALA A 15 -8.22 -10.64 -11.93
N ASN A 16 -8.10 -9.36 -12.29
CA ASN A 16 -7.88 -8.92 -13.68
C ASN A 16 -6.94 -7.71 -13.88
N THR A 17 -6.33 -7.14 -12.83
CA THR A 17 -5.55 -5.89 -12.93
C THR A 17 -4.25 -5.74 -12.14
N PRO A 18 -3.66 -6.73 -11.43
CA PRO A 18 -2.35 -6.54 -10.86
C PRO A 18 -1.34 -6.76 -11.99
N VAL A 19 -0.57 -5.72 -12.33
CA VAL A 19 0.64 -5.92 -13.12
C VAL A 19 1.58 -6.73 -12.24
N GLU A 20 1.55 -8.06 -12.38
CA GLU A 20 2.48 -8.95 -11.70
C GLU A 20 3.90 -8.53 -12.09
N ARG A 21 4.61 -7.88 -11.17
CA ARG A 21 6.06 -7.81 -11.26
C ARG A 21 6.57 -9.20 -10.86
N GLN A 22 6.52 -10.14 -11.81
CA GLN A 22 7.24 -11.42 -11.81
C GLN A 22 6.67 -12.57 -10.96
N GLY A 23 5.36 -12.60 -10.67
CA GLY A 23 4.73 -13.74 -9.99
C GLY A 23 5.23 -13.99 -8.56
N MET A 24 5.80 -12.98 -7.91
CA MET A 24 6.22 -13.04 -6.52
C MET A 24 5.00 -12.79 -5.63
N MET A 25 4.80 -13.69 -4.67
CA MET A 25 3.87 -13.52 -3.55
C MET A 25 4.70 -13.27 -2.30
N TRP A 26 4.22 -12.35 -1.46
CA TRP A 26 4.84 -12.04 -0.18
C TRP A 26 3.91 -12.45 0.94
N ASP A 27 4.48 -12.98 2.02
CA ASP A 27 3.73 -13.29 3.22
C ASP A 27 3.68 -12.10 4.20
N ASP A 28 2.83 -12.24 5.23
CA ASP A 28 2.61 -11.21 6.25
C ASP A 28 3.91 -10.82 6.99
N ALA A 29 4.84 -11.77 7.15
CA ALA A 29 6.09 -11.53 7.87
C ALA A 29 7.06 -10.71 7.01
N GLU A 30 7.15 -11.03 5.71
CA GLU A 30 7.93 -10.27 4.73
C GLU A 30 7.40 -8.86 4.54
N LEU A 31 6.09 -8.66 4.63
CA LEU A 31 5.46 -7.35 4.55
C LEU A 31 5.44 -6.61 5.90
N HIS A 32 5.99 -7.20 6.96
CA HIS A 32 6.01 -6.62 8.30
C HIS A 32 4.62 -6.20 8.81
N LEU A 33 3.55 -6.95 8.47
CA LEU A 33 2.19 -6.54 8.82
C LEU A 33 1.95 -6.46 10.32
N SER A 34 2.68 -7.26 11.11
CA SER A 34 2.64 -7.19 12.57
C SER A 34 3.19 -5.88 13.15
N SER A 35 3.89 -5.06 12.36
CA SER A 35 4.38 -3.75 12.79
C SER A 35 3.33 -2.65 12.62
N ILE A 36 2.26 -2.90 11.87
CA ILE A 36 1.19 -1.93 11.63
C ILE A 36 0.56 -1.54 12.98
N PRO A 37 0.49 -0.25 13.30
CA PRO A 37 -0.08 0.20 14.56
C PRO A 37 -1.59 -0.10 14.63
N GLU A 38 -2.09 -0.45 15.82
CA GLU A 38 -3.53 -0.69 16.05
C GLU A 38 -4.40 0.54 15.72
N ARG A 39 -3.82 1.74 15.82
CA ARG A 39 -4.47 2.99 15.43
C ARG A 39 -3.81 3.52 14.17
N LEU A 40 -4.61 3.62 13.12
CA LEU A 40 -4.20 4.14 11.83
C LEU A 40 -4.47 5.63 11.70
N ASN A 41 -3.64 6.32 10.92
CA ASN A 41 -3.79 7.73 10.62
C ASN A 41 -4.55 7.87 9.31
N SER A 42 -5.88 8.02 9.38
CA SER A 42 -6.69 8.25 8.18
C SER A 42 -6.30 9.55 7.47
N LYS A 43 -6.07 9.45 6.16
CA LYS A 43 -5.76 10.55 5.26
C LYS A 43 -6.78 10.60 4.12
N ASP A 44 -6.71 11.67 3.33
CA ASP A 44 -7.56 11.83 2.15
C ASP A 44 -7.37 10.67 1.16
N ALA A 45 -8.48 10.24 0.58
CA ALA A 45 -8.51 9.19 -0.42
C ALA A 45 -7.70 9.57 -1.66
N MET A 46 -7.17 8.54 -2.32
CA MET A 46 -6.43 8.63 -3.56
C MET A 46 -7.25 8.03 -4.70
N ALA A 47 -7.08 8.59 -5.90
CA ALA A 47 -7.79 8.09 -7.08
C ALA A 47 -7.26 6.72 -7.53
N THR A 48 -5.94 6.54 -7.54
CA THR A 48 -5.27 5.34 -8.09
C THR A 48 -4.12 4.87 -7.19
N ASN A 49 -3.75 3.60 -7.31
CA ASN A 49 -2.57 3.03 -6.65
C ASN A 49 -1.28 3.72 -7.11
N LEU A 50 -1.18 4.11 -8.39
CA LEU A 50 -0.05 4.89 -8.92
C LEU A 50 0.12 6.25 -8.20
N ALA A 51 -0.97 6.83 -7.67
CA ALA A 51 -0.86 8.05 -6.87
C ALA A 51 -0.14 7.79 -5.54
N LEU A 52 -0.29 6.60 -4.94
CA LEU A 52 0.40 6.22 -3.71
C LEU A 52 1.92 6.07 -3.92
N GLU A 53 2.31 5.53 -5.06
CA GLU A 53 3.71 5.34 -5.46
C GLU A 53 4.51 6.65 -5.52
N GLY A 54 3.84 7.76 -5.89
CA GLY A 54 4.46 9.07 -6.07
C GLY A 54 4.57 9.92 -4.80
N LEU A 55 3.89 9.55 -3.71
CA LEU A 55 3.77 10.37 -2.50
C LEU A 55 5.12 10.68 -1.85
N GLU A 56 6.09 9.76 -1.90
CA GLU A 56 7.42 9.94 -1.31
C GLU A 56 8.12 11.24 -1.76
N SER A 57 7.77 11.76 -2.94
CA SER A 57 8.41 12.96 -3.50
C SER A 57 7.78 14.29 -3.08
N TYR A 58 6.52 14.31 -2.61
CA TYR A 58 5.80 15.57 -2.35
C TYR A 58 4.93 15.58 -1.08
N ASP A 59 4.50 14.41 -0.60
CA ASP A 59 3.77 14.23 0.67
C ASP A 59 4.23 12.90 1.29
N PRO A 60 5.46 12.86 1.86
CA PRO A 60 6.07 11.61 2.30
C PRO A 60 5.19 10.93 3.36
N PRO A 61 4.79 9.66 3.14
CA PRO A 61 3.91 8.97 4.07
C PRO A 61 4.65 8.57 5.35
N SER A 62 3.89 8.52 6.44
CA SER A 62 4.36 8.04 7.75
C SER A 62 3.81 6.66 8.05
N HIS A 63 4.53 5.88 8.86
CA HIS A 63 4.08 4.53 9.22
C HIS A 63 2.68 4.56 9.83
N GLY A 64 1.78 3.71 9.31
CA GLY A 64 0.39 3.64 9.76
C GLY A 64 -0.54 4.67 9.10
N ASP A 65 -0.07 5.46 8.14
CA ASP A 65 -0.95 6.28 7.29
C ASP A 65 -1.89 5.38 6.49
N LEU A 66 -3.19 5.67 6.56
CA LEU A 66 -4.26 4.92 5.91
C LEU A 66 -4.91 5.78 4.83
N ARG A 67 -5.00 5.24 3.61
CA ARG A 67 -5.66 5.87 2.47
C ARG A 67 -6.57 4.89 1.75
N GLU A 68 -7.76 5.35 1.39
CA GLU A 68 -8.60 4.64 0.42
C GLU A 68 -8.09 4.90 -1.00
N VAL A 69 -8.04 3.87 -1.85
CA VAL A 69 -7.82 4.01 -3.29
C VAL A 69 -9.14 3.73 -4.01
N THR A 70 -9.78 4.78 -4.50
CA THR A 70 -11.17 4.71 -5.00
C THR A 70 -11.33 3.85 -6.24
N SER A 71 -10.33 3.80 -7.14
CA SER A 71 -10.36 2.93 -8.32
C SER A 71 -10.32 1.43 -7.99
N LEU A 72 -9.73 1.06 -6.84
CA LEU A 72 -9.68 -0.32 -6.36
C LEU A 72 -10.76 -0.61 -5.31
N LYS A 73 -11.46 0.43 -4.81
CA LYS A 73 -12.39 0.34 -3.67
C LYS A 73 -11.76 -0.37 -2.47
N ALA A 74 -10.48 -0.10 -2.24
CA ALA A 74 -9.66 -0.78 -1.26
C ALA A 74 -8.91 0.22 -0.39
N GLN A 75 -8.54 -0.20 0.81
CA GLN A 75 -7.77 0.61 1.75
C GLN A 75 -6.32 0.15 1.77
N PHE A 76 -5.40 1.10 1.90
CA PHE A 76 -3.97 0.88 1.92
C PHE A 76 -3.35 1.54 3.14
N VAL A 77 -2.46 0.81 3.81
CA VAL A 77 -1.66 1.33 4.92
C VAL A 77 -0.20 1.44 4.51
N TYR A 78 0.46 2.52 4.90
CA TYR A 78 1.90 2.68 4.67
C TYR A 78 2.72 1.95 5.73
N VAL A 79 3.60 1.06 5.27
CA VAL A 79 4.49 0.25 6.09
C VAL A 79 5.93 0.73 5.88
N GLU A 80 6.45 1.46 6.86
CA GLU A 80 7.79 2.07 6.78
C GLU A 80 8.94 1.06 6.62
N PRO A 81 8.94 -0.12 7.30
CA PRO A 81 9.99 -1.15 7.10
C PRO A 81 10.21 -1.56 5.65
N ILE A 82 9.14 -1.63 4.84
CA ILE A 82 9.20 -2.01 3.42
C ILE A 82 9.11 -0.82 2.46
N LYS A 83 8.92 0.40 3.00
CA LYS A 83 8.67 1.63 2.23
C LYS A 83 7.58 1.42 1.17
N GLY A 84 6.46 0.87 1.61
CA GLY A 84 5.41 0.40 0.71
C GLY A 84 4.02 0.53 1.29
N TRP A 85 3.04 0.55 0.41
CA TRP A 85 1.62 0.55 0.71
C TRP A 85 1.08 -0.86 0.61
N VAL A 86 0.41 -1.33 1.65
CA VAL A 86 -0.19 -2.67 1.68
C VAL A 86 -1.71 -2.54 1.76
N GLU A 87 -2.40 -3.24 0.87
CA GLU A 87 -3.85 -3.38 0.94
C GLU A 87 -4.27 -4.09 2.23
N ILE A 88 -5.30 -3.56 2.90
CA ILE A 88 -5.87 -4.15 4.12
C ILE A 88 -7.37 -4.39 3.93
N ASN A 89 -7.85 -5.50 4.51
CA ASN A 89 -9.27 -5.76 4.68
C ASN A 89 -9.70 -5.28 6.07
N THR A 90 -10.56 -4.27 6.12
CA THR A 90 -11.32 -3.89 7.32
C THR A 90 -12.59 -4.69 7.47
#